data_AF-A0A5J4PG11-F1
#
_entry.id   AF-A0A5J4PG11-F1
#
_cell.length_a   1.000
_cell.length_b   1.000
_cell.length_c   1.000
_cell.angle_alpha   90.00
_cell.angle_beta   90.00
_cell.angle_gamma   90.00
#
_symmetry.space_group_name_H-M   'P 1'
#
loop_
_entity.id
_entity.type
_entity.pdbx_description
1 polymer ?
#
loop_
_entity_poly.entity_id
_entity_poly.type
_entity_poly.pdbx_seq_one_letter_code
_entity_poly.pdbx_strand_id
1 'polypeptide(L)'
;MLPILRTGEAIILGEAVKLPMRALIDAPPKNRRPDSQDPIVFEVQDEEHSQEVGGWGIPMESNPNYAEFLQVWHSQNPNLITQKNQEKWKDKQ
;
A
#
# COMPACT_ATOMS: atom_id res chain seq x y z
N MET A 1 -23.94 31.36 3.76
CA MET A 1 -23.12 30.29 4.35
C MET A 1 -23.46 28.98 3.66
N LEU A 2 -22.47 28.27 3.11
CA LEU A 2 -22.70 26.93 2.58
C LEU A 2 -22.92 25.95 3.75
N PRO A 3 -23.84 24.98 3.63
CA PRO A 3 -24.07 23.98 4.67
C PRO A 3 -22.79 23.20 4.97
N ILE A 4 -22.48 23.00 6.24
CA ILE A 4 -21.40 22.10 6.66
C ILE A 4 -21.85 20.68 6.31
N LEU A 5 -21.10 20.01 5.41
CA LEU A 5 -21.34 18.63 5.00
C LEU A 5 -20.47 17.68 5.84
N ARG A 6 -21.03 16.53 6.20
CA ARG A 6 -20.31 15.41 6.83
C ARG A 6 -19.77 14.46 5.75
N THR A 7 -18.87 13.55 6.15
CA THR A 7 -18.38 12.50 5.26
C THR A 7 -19.53 11.70 4.66
N GLY A 8 -19.52 11.56 3.34
CA GLY A 8 -20.59 10.91 2.58
C GLY A 8 -21.78 11.82 2.24
N GLU A 9 -21.85 13.05 2.76
CA GLU A 9 -22.91 13.99 2.38
C GLU A 9 -22.51 14.84 1.16
N ALA A 10 -23.49 15.07 0.28
CA ALA A 10 -23.34 15.93 -0.89
C ALA A 10 -24.57 16.82 -1.10
N ILE A 11 -24.35 17.96 -1.74
CA ILE A 11 -25.44 18.78 -2.31
C ILE A 11 -25.49 18.46 -3.80
N ILE A 12 -26.65 17.99 -4.27
CA ILE A 12 -26.88 17.66 -5.67
C ILE A 12 -27.73 18.77 -6.30
N LEU A 13 -27.24 19.32 -7.40
CA LEU A 13 -27.81 20.43 -8.15
C LEU A 13 -27.88 20.08 -9.64
N GLY A 14 -28.59 20.89 -10.42
CA GLY A 14 -28.65 20.78 -11.89
C GLY A 14 -29.63 19.72 -12.38
N GLU A 15 -29.44 19.26 -13.61
CA GLU A 15 -30.38 18.39 -14.34
C GLU A 15 -30.53 16.98 -13.74
N ALA A 16 -29.57 16.56 -12.92
CA ALA A 16 -29.61 15.25 -12.26
C ALA A 16 -30.77 15.12 -11.25
N VAL A 17 -31.33 16.23 -10.78
CA VAL A 17 -32.39 16.27 -9.77
C VAL A 17 -33.45 17.33 -10.08
N LYS A 18 -34.71 17.07 -9.71
CA LYS A 18 -35.81 18.04 -9.91
C LYS A 18 -35.70 19.27 -9.00
N LEU A 19 -35.12 19.10 -7.81
CA LEU A 19 -34.93 20.17 -6.83
C LEU A 19 -33.55 20.00 -6.18
N PRO A 20 -32.85 21.11 -5.86
CA PRO A 20 -31.67 21.07 -5.02
C PRO A 20 -31.89 20.29 -3.75
N MET A 21 -31.06 19.26 -3.51
CA MET A 21 -31.21 18.43 -2.32
C MET A 21 -29.87 18.07 -1.70
N ARG A 22 -29.92 17.83 -0.39
CA ARG A 22 -28.83 17.21 0.38
C ARG A 22 -29.06 15.71 0.41
N ALA A 23 -28.04 14.94 0.08
CA ALA A 23 -28.10 13.48 0.04
C ALA A 23 -26.90 12.86 0.75
N LEU A 24 -27.07 11.64 1.24
CA LEU A 24 -26.01 10.76 1.71
C LEU A 24 -25.66 9.80 0.57
N ILE A 25 -24.37 9.72 0.21
CA ILE A 25 -23.83 8.81 -0.80
C ILE A 25 -23.25 7.61 -0.08
N ASP A 26 -23.80 6.43 -0.35
CA ASP A 26 -23.27 5.19 0.17
C ASP A 26 -21.96 4.82 -0.52
N ALA A 27 -21.00 4.37 0.28
CA ALA A 27 -19.75 3.84 -0.26
C ALA A 27 -20.03 2.58 -1.10
N PRO A 28 -19.30 2.37 -2.20
CA PRO A 28 -19.44 1.14 -2.97
C PRO A 28 -19.08 -0.08 -2.11
N PRO A 29 -19.64 -1.26 -2.45
CA PRO A 29 -19.24 -2.53 -1.85
C PRO A 29 -17.71 -2.71 -1.90
N LYS A 30 -17.14 -3.45 -0.93
CA LYS A 30 -15.68 -3.61 -0.79
C LYS A 30 -14.97 -4.00 -2.10
N ASN A 31 -15.59 -4.86 -2.90
CA ASN A 31 -15.05 -5.34 -4.17
C ASN A 31 -15.16 -4.35 -5.35
N ARG A 32 -15.76 -3.17 -5.14
CA ARG A 32 -15.87 -2.10 -6.14
C ARG A 32 -15.30 -0.77 -5.62
N ARG A 33 -14.53 -0.82 -4.53
CA ARG A 33 -13.79 0.35 -4.06
C ARG A 33 -12.61 0.61 -4.99
N PRO A 34 -12.20 1.88 -5.17
CA PRO A 34 -10.95 2.20 -5.85
C PRO A 34 -9.76 1.50 -5.18
N ASP A 35 -8.72 1.21 -5.96
CA ASP A 35 -7.47 0.60 -5.49
C ASP A 35 -6.55 1.59 -4.75
N SER A 36 -7.15 2.56 -4.06
CA SER A 36 -6.45 3.61 -3.32
C SER A 36 -6.58 3.40 -1.81
N GLN A 37 -6.88 2.18 -1.36
CA GLN A 37 -6.94 1.87 0.05
C GLN A 37 -5.52 1.77 0.58
N ASP A 38 -5.26 2.36 1.75
CA ASP A 38 -3.94 2.24 2.38
C ASP A 38 -3.57 0.75 2.54
N PRO A 39 -2.33 0.36 2.22
CA PRO A 39 -1.86 -1.01 2.38
C PRO A 39 -1.85 -1.41 3.86
N ILE A 40 -1.89 -2.71 4.13
CA ILE A 40 -1.89 -3.22 5.50
C ILE A 40 -0.44 -3.19 6.03
N VAL A 41 -0.07 -2.10 6.67
CA VAL A 41 1.31 -1.91 7.17
C VAL A 41 1.64 -2.68 8.46
N PHE A 42 0.62 -3.16 9.19
CA PHE A 42 0.80 -3.91 10.43
C PHE A 42 -0.20 -5.05 10.51
N GLU A 43 0.31 -6.26 10.66
CA GLU A 43 -0.46 -7.47 10.80
C GLU A 43 0.23 -8.37 11.85
N VAL A 44 -0.58 -8.98 12.73
CA VAL A 44 -0.12 -9.96 13.74
C VAL A 44 -0.47 -11.36 13.23
N GLN A 45 0.07 -11.73 12.07
CA GLN A 45 -0.03 -13.08 11.52
C GLN A 45 1.38 -13.64 11.34
N ASP A 46 1.52 -14.96 11.45
CA ASP A 46 2.78 -15.64 11.18
C ASP A 46 3.20 -15.44 9.71
N GLU A 47 4.51 -15.42 9.45
CA GLU A 47 5.10 -15.16 8.12
C GLU A 47 4.56 -16.08 7.02
N GLU A 48 4.10 -17.28 7.38
CA GLU A 48 3.53 -18.27 6.47
C GLU A 48 2.12 -17.91 5.95
N HIS A 49 1.43 -17.00 6.63
CA HIS A 49 0.05 -16.60 6.34
C HIS A 49 -0.11 -15.15 5.91
N SER A 50 0.91 -14.30 6.12
CA SER A 50 0.85 -12.92 5.66
C SER A 50 0.95 -12.85 4.14
N GLN A 51 0.03 -12.08 3.52
CA GLN A 51 0.01 -11.88 2.07
C GLN A 51 0.94 -10.76 1.60
N GLU A 52 1.48 -9.95 2.54
CA GLU A 52 2.32 -8.80 2.23
C GLU A 52 3.74 -9.01 2.77
N VAL A 53 4.74 -8.76 1.91
CA VAL A 53 6.16 -8.89 2.28
C VAL A 53 6.59 -7.59 2.95
N GLY A 54 6.77 -7.63 4.27
CA GLY A 54 7.18 -6.46 5.05
C GLY A 54 6.01 -5.77 5.74
N GLY A 55 6.18 -5.51 7.03
CA GLY A 55 5.21 -4.83 7.88
C GLY A 55 5.83 -4.51 9.24
N TRP A 56 5.22 -3.59 9.98
CA TRP A 56 5.71 -3.19 11.32
C TRP A 56 5.46 -4.26 12.39
N GLY A 57 4.71 -5.32 12.05
CA GLY A 57 4.42 -6.45 12.94
C GLY A 57 5.49 -7.54 12.92
N ILE A 58 6.47 -7.46 12.00
CA ILE A 58 7.51 -8.49 11.86
C ILE A 58 8.46 -8.39 13.06
N PRO A 59 8.69 -9.48 13.81
CA PRO A 59 9.66 -9.47 14.91
C PRO A 59 11.05 -9.19 14.36
N MET A 60 11.87 -8.47 15.15
CA MET A 60 13.27 -8.28 14.78
C MET A 60 13.99 -9.63 14.70
N GLU A 61 14.87 -9.78 13.71
CA GLU A 61 15.76 -10.94 13.60
C GLU A 61 16.55 -11.13 14.91
N SER A 62 16.65 -12.38 15.37
CA SER A 62 17.38 -12.70 16.59
C SER A 62 18.89 -12.46 16.48
N ASN A 63 19.46 -12.56 15.28
CA ASN A 63 20.88 -12.32 15.01
C ASN A 63 21.04 -11.56 13.68
N PRO A 64 20.92 -10.23 13.69
CA PRO A 64 20.82 -9.44 12.47
C PRO A 64 22.13 -9.40 11.68
N ASN A 65 22.06 -9.68 10.37
CA ASN A 65 23.19 -9.54 9.44
C ASN A 65 23.10 -8.25 8.61
N TYR A 66 23.69 -7.16 9.10
CA TYR A 66 23.66 -5.87 8.41
C TYR A 66 24.61 -5.76 7.21
N ALA A 67 25.48 -6.75 6.95
CA ALA A 67 26.42 -6.68 5.84
C ALA A 67 25.70 -6.66 4.48
N GLU A 68 24.61 -7.43 4.37
CA GLU A 68 23.75 -7.47 3.18
C GLU A 68 23.07 -6.11 2.94
N PHE A 69 22.51 -5.53 4.00
CA PHE A 69 21.91 -4.20 3.95
C PHE A 69 22.90 -3.12 3.51
N LEU A 70 24.11 -3.12 4.09
CA LEU A 70 25.16 -2.17 3.71
C LEU A 70 25.57 -2.32 2.24
N GLN A 71 25.64 -3.54 1.72
CA GLN A 71 25.98 -3.78 0.32
C GLN A 71 24.92 -3.21 -0.64
N VAL A 72 23.65 -3.49 -0.35
CA VAL A 72 22.50 -2.96 -1.10
C VAL A 72 22.49 -1.43 -1.05
N TRP A 73 22.68 -0.86 0.14
CA TRP A 73 22.73 0.59 0.35
C TRP A 73 23.88 1.24 -0.43
N HIS A 74 25.10 0.70 -0.33
CA HIS A 74 26.26 1.23 -1.05
C HIS A 74 26.11 1.11 -2.56
N SER A 75 25.47 0.05 -3.06
CA SER A 75 25.25 -0.16 -4.49
C SER A 75 24.05 0.59 -5.06
N GLN A 76 23.21 1.20 -4.19
CA GLN A 76 21.94 1.84 -4.57
C GLN A 76 21.05 0.93 -5.44
N ASN A 77 21.15 -0.38 -5.22
CA ASN A 77 20.40 -1.40 -5.95
C ASN A 77 19.69 -2.30 -4.93
N PRO A 78 18.34 -2.36 -4.93
CA PRO A 78 17.59 -3.18 -3.97
C PRO A 78 17.88 -4.69 -4.10
N ASN A 79 18.52 -5.11 -5.19
CA ASN A 79 18.88 -6.51 -5.39
C ASN A 79 20.26 -6.81 -4.79
N LEU A 80 20.30 -7.79 -3.89
CA LEU A 80 21.55 -8.34 -3.36
C LEU A 80 22.38 -8.98 -4.48
N ILE A 81 23.53 -8.36 -4.79
CA ILE A 81 24.49 -8.85 -5.78
C ILE A 81 25.40 -9.88 -5.11
N THR A 82 24.98 -11.15 -5.12
CA THR A 82 25.80 -12.30 -4.73
C THR A 82 26.61 -12.81 -5.93
N GLN A 83 27.77 -13.45 -5.72
CA GLN A 83 28.58 -14.03 -6.81
C GLN A 83 27.79 -14.99 -7.73
N LYS A 84 26.85 -15.77 -7.17
CA LYS A 84 25.93 -16.62 -7.96
C LYS A 84 24.96 -15.84 -8.86
N ASN A 85 24.58 -14.62 -8.45
CA ASN A 85 23.67 -13.78 -9.24
C ASN A 85 24.43 -12.98 -10.30
N GLN A 86 25.73 -12.71 -10.13
CA GLN A 86 26.53 -11.92 -11.07
C GLN A 86 26.57 -12.52 -12.49
N GLU A 87 26.57 -13.85 -12.62
CA GLU A 87 26.53 -14.54 -13.93
C GLU A 87 25.22 -14.21 -14.68
N LYS A 88 24.09 -14.21 -13.97
CA LYS A 88 22.74 -13.99 -14.55
C LYS A 88 22.51 -12.56 -15.07
N TRP A 89 23.29 -11.58 -14.59
CA TRP A 89 23.19 -10.16 -15.00
C TRP A 89 24.25 -9.76 -16.03
N LYS A 90 25.34 -10.52 -16.17
CA LYS A 90 26.34 -10.31 -17.23
C LYS A 90 25.81 -10.67 -18.62
N ASP A 91 24.87 -11.60 -18.70
CA ASP A 91 24.23 -12.01 -19.97
C ASP A 91 23.12 -11.07 -20.47
N LYS A 92 22.82 -9.98 -19.74
CA LYS A 92 21.76 -9.01 -20.07
C LYS A 92 22.27 -7.61 -20.45
N GLN A 93 23.59 -7.44 -20.63
CA GLN A 93 24.21 -6.26 -21.24
C GLN A 93 24.70 -6.58 -22.65
#